data_AF-A0A661RAL3-F1
#
_entry.id   AF-A0A661RAL3-F1
#
_cell.length_a   1.000
_cell.length_b   1.000
_cell.length_c   1.000
_cell.angle_alpha   90.00
_cell.angle_beta   90.00
_cell.angle_gamma   90.00
#
_symmetry.space_group_name_H-M   'P 1'
#
loop_
_entity.id
_entity.type
_entity.pdbx_description
1 polymer ?
#
loop_
_entity_poly.entity_id
_entity_poly.type
_entity_poly.pdbx_seq_one_letter_code
_entity_poly.pdbx_strand_id
1 'polypeptide(L)'
;VKDKFVSLVSDKTITGRYDHDYFKLQLEIVHLLLDHKLFMQAYTVMREMLGSFGLIRMKTKANIQNKHGIKQRKKAEIFIRMLQFDEKEWNFSGNNLIIMQRLEQLYKDMEHCGIIESLNNLSKELVKYRNGFDHAWTNKAKAEPDIEKTGHKFYEYLRSVVNSLNEKGFF
;
A
#
# COMPACT_ATOMS: atom_id res chain seq x y z
N VAL A 1 -7.66 21.96 16.35
CA VAL A 1 -6.56 20.98 16.09
C VAL A 1 -6.94 19.60 16.62
N LYS A 2 -7.33 19.45 17.90
CA LYS A 2 -7.73 18.15 18.47
C LYS A 2 -8.82 17.41 17.66
N ASP A 3 -9.88 18.09 17.23
CA ASP A 3 -11.00 17.45 16.51
C ASP A 3 -10.58 16.78 15.18
N LYS A 4 -9.54 17.30 14.53
CA LYS A 4 -9.03 16.77 13.24
C LYS A 4 -8.33 15.42 13.38
N PHE A 5 -7.86 15.07 14.58
CA PHE A 5 -7.07 13.86 14.81
C PHE A 5 -7.80 12.84 15.69
N VAL A 6 -9.06 13.10 16.07
CA VAL A 6 -9.84 12.21 16.95
C VAL A 6 -9.97 10.81 16.35
N SER A 7 -10.17 10.69 15.02
CA SER A 7 -10.25 9.40 14.34
C SER A 7 -8.94 8.59 14.38
N LEU A 8 -7.81 9.24 14.65
CA LEU A 8 -6.49 8.61 14.75
C LEU A 8 -6.11 8.23 16.19
N VAL A 9 -6.91 8.65 17.18
CA VAL A 9 -6.72 8.25 18.57
C VAL A 9 -7.30 6.85 18.74
N SER A 10 -6.43 5.88 19.04
CA SER A 10 -6.82 4.51 19.38
C SER A 10 -6.39 4.19 20.80
N ASP A 11 -7.34 3.72 21.61
CA ASP A 11 -7.06 3.21 22.97
C ASP A 11 -6.34 1.84 22.94
N LYS A 12 -6.21 1.21 21.75
CA LYS A 12 -5.52 -0.07 21.58
C LYS A 12 -4.02 0.11 21.39
N THR A 13 -3.25 -0.74 22.06
CA THR A 13 -1.79 -0.81 21.91
C THR A 13 -1.41 -1.23 20.49
N ILE A 14 -0.59 -0.42 19.81
CA ILE A 14 -0.04 -0.75 18.49
C ILE A 14 0.80 -2.03 18.61
N THR A 15 0.41 -3.07 17.87
CA THR A 15 1.04 -4.41 17.94
C THR A 15 2.46 -4.44 17.34
N GLY A 16 2.77 -3.47 16.47
CA GLY A 16 3.98 -3.43 15.66
C GLY A 16 3.98 -4.45 14.52
N ARG A 17 2.79 -4.91 14.10
CA ARG A 17 2.57 -5.85 12.99
C ARG A 17 1.75 -5.19 11.88
N TYR A 18 1.80 -5.78 10.69
CA TYR A 18 0.96 -5.41 9.55
C TYR A 18 -0.37 -6.16 9.65
N ASP A 19 -1.13 -5.88 10.70
CA ASP A 19 -2.43 -6.48 10.99
C ASP A 19 -3.59 -5.56 10.60
N HIS A 20 -4.83 -6.03 10.82
CA HIS A 20 -6.04 -5.28 10.49
C HIS A 20 -6.06 -3.86 11.09
N ASP A 21 -5.65 -3.72 12.36
CA ASP A 21 -5.67 -2.42 13.06
C ASP A 21 -4.64 -1.45 12.44
N TYR A 22 -3.48 -1.94 11.98
CA TYR A 22 -2.52 -1.14 11.20
C TYR A 22 -3.15 -0.60 9.92
N PHE A 23 -3.78 -1.46 9.11
CA PHE A 23 -4.36 -1.02 7.83
C PHE A 23 -5.57 -0.10 8.02
N LYS A 24 -6.37 -0.32 9.06
CA LYS A 24 -7.45 0.60 9.42
C LYS A 24 -6.92 1.99 9.75
N LEU A 25 -5.83 2.08 10.53
CA LEU A 25 -5.18 3.36 10.81
C LEU A 25 -4.66 4.04 9.53
N GLN A 26 -4.04 3.28 8.62
CA GLN A 26 -3.58 3.83 7.33
C GLN A 26 -4.75 4.38 6.50
N LEU A 27 -5.90 3.69 6.46
CA LEU A 27 -7.10 4.19 5.78
C LEU A 27 -7.60 5.50 6.39
N GLU A 28 -7.68 5.62 7.71
CA GLU A 28 -8.07 6.87 8.36
C GLU A 28 -7.11 8.02 8.05
N ILE A 29 -5.80 7.75 8.00
CA ILE A 29 -4.80 8.73 7.58
C ILE A 29 -5.05 9.17 6.15
N VAL A 30 -5.29 8.23 5.23
CA VAL A 30 -5.58 8.53 3.82
C VAL A 30 -6.83 9.41 3.71
N HIS A 31 -7.91 9.04 4.40
CA HIS A 31 -9.16 9.78 4.40
C HIS A 31 -8.95 11.23 4.87
N LEU A 32 -8.28 11.41 6.02
CA LEU A 32 -7.95 12.74 6.56
C LEU A 32 -7.12 13.59 5.58
N LEU A 33 -6.16 12.98 4.88
CA LEU A 33 -5.32 13.69 3.92
C LEU A 33 -6.11 14.11 2.67
N LEU A 34 -7.02 13.25 2.18
CA LEU A 34 -7.90 13.58 1.06
C LEU A 34 -8.85 14.73 1.41
N ASP A 35 -9.50 14.67 2.57
CA ASP A 35 -10.43 15.72 3.05
C ASP A 35 -9.75 17.09 3.17
N HIS A 36 -8.46 17.09 3.52
CA HIS A 36 -7.65 18.30 3.61
C HIS A 36 -6.88 18.64 2.32
N LYS A 37 -7.18 17.97 1.20
CA LYS A 37 -6.58 18.21 -0.12
C LYS A 37 -5.05 18.05 -0.15
N LEU A 38 -4.51 17.25 0.77
CA LEU A 38 -3.10 16.87 0.84
C LEU A 38 -2.84 15.66 -0.05
N PHE A 39 -3.08 15.82 -1.36
CA PHE A 39 -3.13 14.71 -2.31
C PHE A 39 -1.79 13.98 -2.47
N MET A 40 -0.67 14.69 -2.57
CA MET A 40 0.66 14.04 -2.68
C MET A 40 0.92 13.10 -1.49
N GLN A 41 0.60 13.57 -0.28
CA GLN A 41 0.73 12.78 0.94
C GLN A 41 -0.24 11.60 0.95
N ALA A 42 -1.51 11.81 0.58
CA ALA A 42 -2.51 10.74 0.51
C ALA A 42 -2.05 9.61 -0.43
N TYR A 43 -1.59 9.96 -1.64
CA TYR A 43 -1.11 9.01 -2.63
C TYR A 43 0.18 8.30 -2.20
N THR A 44 1.04 8.99 -1.44
CA THR A 44 2.24 8.38 -0.84
C THR A 44 1.84 7.33 0.19
N VAL A 45 0.90 7.65 1.09
CA VAL A 45 0.42 6.71 2.10
C VAL A 45 -0.25 5.49 1.43
N MET A 46 -1.09 5.71 0.42
CA MET A 46 -1.70 4.61 -0.36
C MET A 46 -0.65 3.68 -0.96
N ARG A 47 0.45 4.23 -1.51
CA ARG A 47 1.54 3.43 -2.09
C ARG A 47 2.28 2.62 -1.04
N GLU A 48 2.58 3.22 0.11
CA GLU A 48 3.21 2.50 1.23
C GLU A 48 2.28 1.41 1.79
N MET A 49 0.96 1.66 1.77
CA MET A 49 -0.05 0.69 2.15
C MET A 49 -0.06 -0.51 1.19
N LEU A 50 0.03 -0.30 -0.13
CA LEU A 50 0.18 -1.39 -1.11
C LEU A 50 1.41 -2.27 -0.81
N GLY A 51 2.56 -1.66 -0.53
CA GLY A 51 3.77 -2.41 -0.16
C GLY A 51 3.64 -3.15 1.17
N SER A 52 2.89 -2.58 2.12
CA SER A 52 2.63 -3.18 3.43
C SER A 52 1.81 -4.47 3.34
N PHE A 53 0.95 -4.64 2.32
CA PHE A 53 0.24 -5.91 2.11
C PHE A 53 1.18 -7.09 1.93
N GLY A 54 2.32 -6.89 1.26
CA GLY A 54 3.37 -7.90 1.12
C GLY A 54 4.05 -8.31 2.44
N LEU A 55 3.71 -7.65 3.56
CA LEU A 55 4.31 -7.87 4.87
C LEU A 55 3.33 -8.47 5.89
N ILE A 56 2.08 -8.74 5.52
CA ILE A 56 1.03 -9.22 6.43
C ILE A 56 1.44 -10.47 7.22
N ARG A 57 1.95 -11.50 6.52
CA ARG A 57 2.29 -12.79 7.15
C ARG A 57 3.66 -12.83 7.82
N MET A 58 4.25 -11.66 8.06
CA MET A 58 5.53 -11.61 8.73
C MET A 58 5.39 -11.91 10.23
N LYS A 59 5.88 -13.09 10.63
CA LYS A 59 5.85 -13.58 12.01
C LYS A 59 6.66 -12.71 12.99
N THR A 60 7.67 -11.99 12.50
CA THR A 60 8.51 -11.12 13.33
C THR A 60 7.91 -9.72 13.42
N LYS A 61 7.89 -9.16 14.64
CA LYS A 61 7.60 -7.73 14.86
C LYS A 61 8.56 -6.91 14.00
N ALA A 62 8.07 -6.38 12.90
CA ALA A 62 8.82 -5.44 12.08
C ALA A 62 8.81 -4.12 12.84
N ASN A 63 9.67 -3.99 13.86
CA ASN A 63 9.85 -2.70 14.49
C ASN A 63 10.42 -1.74 13.42
N ILE A 64 9.56 -0.82 12.96
CA ILE A 64 9.80 0.10 11.85
C ILE A 64 11.03 0.98 12.13
N GLN A 65 11.44 1.09 13.39
CA GLN A 65 12.50 1.98 13.86
C GLN A 65 13.91 1.38 13.88
N ASN A 66 14.10 0.09 13.57
CA ASN A 66 15.42 -0.56 13.65
C ASN A 66 15.95 -1.05 12.29
N LYS A 67 17.22 -1.48 12.23
CA LYS A 67 17.87 -2.02 11.02
C LYS A 67 17.10 -3.19 10.38
N HIS A 68 16.24 -3.90 11.12
CA HIS A 68 15.38 -4.95 10.57
C HIS A 68 14.18 -4.38 9.80
N GLY A 69 13.69 -3.19 10.14
CA GLY A 69 12.68 -2.45 9.38
C GLY A 69 13.16 -2.07 7.97
N ILE A 70 14.44 -1.68 7.82
CA ILE A 70 15.07 -1.40 6.52
C ILE A 70 14.99 -2.62 5.59
N LYS A 71 15.19 -3.83 6.12
CA LYS A 71 15.06 -5.07 5.33
C LYS A 71 13.63 -5.34 4.86
N GLN A 72 12.61 -4.81 5.55
CA GLN A 72 11.21 -4.94 5.14
C GLN A 72 10.81 -3.97 4.04
N ARG A 73 11.40 -2.76 4.01
CA ARG A 73 11.18 -1.81 2.90
C ARG A 73 11.50 -2.44 1.55
N LYS A 74 12.59 -3.21 1.49
CA LYS A 74 12.96 -3.92 0.27
C LYS A 74 11.94 -4.97 -0.14
N LYS A 75 11.28 -5.65 0.81
CA LYS A 75 10.20 -6.59 0.51
C LYS A 75 8.95 -5.89 0.00
N ALA A 76 8.55 -4.79 0.64
CA ALA A 76 7.44 -3.97 0.19
C ALA A 76 7.66 -3.49 -1.25
N GLU A 77 8.87 -3.07 -1.59
CA GLU A 77 9.25 -2.69 -2.96
C GLU A 77 9.09 -3.84 -3.96
N ILE A 78 9.60 -5.02 -3.61
CA ILE A 78 9.49 -6.21 -4.47
C ILE A 78 8.02 -6.60 -4.65
N PHE A 79 7.21 -6.54 -3.60
CA PHE A 79 5.78 -6.81 -3.69
C PHE A 79 5.07 -5.82 -4.62
N ILE A 80 5.37 -4.52 -4.51
CA ILE A 80 4.81 -3.50 -5.42
C ILE A 80 5.21 -3.80 -6.87
N ARG A 81 6.46 -4.20 -7.12
CA ARG A 81 6.90 -4.62 -8.47
C ARG A 81 6.15 -5.86 -8.96
N MET A 82 5.88 -6.83 -8.09
CA MET A 82 5.05 -7.99 -8.44
C MET A 82 3.64 -7.57 -8.86
N LEU A 83 3.07 -6.53 -8.26
CA LEU A 83 1.73 -6.01 -8.64
C LEU A 83 1.74 -5.19 -9.95
N GLN A 84 2.86 -4.56 -10.28
CA GLN A 84 2.95 -3.66 -11.43
C GLN A 84 3.14 -4.40 -12.76
N PHE A 85 3.72 -5.61 -12.72
CA PHE A 85 4.08 -6.39 -13.90
C PHE A 85 3.43 -7.76 -13.83
N ASP A 86 3.05 -8.30 -14.98
CA ASP A 86 2.53 -9.66 -15.05
C ASP A 86 3.64 -10.66 -14.65
N GLU A 87 3.28 -11.83 -14.12
CA GLU A 87 4.27 -12.81 -13.60
C GLU A 87 5.31 -13.22 -14.65
N LYS A 88 4.90 -13.36 -15.92
CA LYS A 88 5.79 -13.66 -17.06
C LYS A 88 6.84 -12.57 -17.31
N GLU A 89 6.61 -11.35 -16.83
CA GLU A 89 7.47 -10.18 -17.00
C GLU A 89 8.34 -9.93 -15.75
N TRP A 90 8.22 -10.75 -14.71
CA TRP A 90 8.99 -10.61 -13.49
C TRP A 90 10.47 -10.88 -13.72
N ASN A 91 11.23 -9.80 -13.88
CA ASN A 91 12.68 -9.84 -13.98
C ASN A 91 13.33 -9.45 -12.64
N PHE A 92 13.52 -10.46 -11.78
CA PHE A 92 14.22 -10.33 -10.50
C PHE A 92 15.52 -11.14 -10.50
N SER A 93 16.59 -10.57 -9.95
CA SER A 93 17.90 -11.22 -9.87
C SER A 93 18.55 -11.05 -8.48
N GLY A 94 19.51 -11.92 -8.17
CA GLY A 94 20.25 -11.92 -6.90
C GLY A 94 19.34 -11.93 -5.68
N ASN A 95 19.59 -11.03 -4.73
CA ASN A 95 18.80 -10.92 -3.49
C ASN A 95 17.33 -10.54 -3.74
N ASN A 96 16.99 -9.91 -4.87
CA ASN A 96 15.60 -9.57 -5.18
C ASN A 96 14.78 -10.81 -5.52
N LEU A 97 15.39 -11.77 -6.23
CA LEU A 97 14.75 -13.05 -6.54
C LEU A 97 14.43 -13.84 -5.27
N ILE A 98 15.38 -13.90 -4.32
CA ILE A 98 15.18 -14.57 -3.03
C ILE A 98 14.03 -13.94 -2.24
N ILE A 99 13.90 -12.61 -2.29
CA ILE A 99 12.80 -11.91 -1.63
C ILE A 99 11.47 -12.21 -2.32
N MET A 100 11.42 -12.14 -3.66
CA MET A 100 10.23 -12.44 -4.44
C MET A 100 9.71 -13.85 -4.14
N GLN A 101 10.59 -14.87 -4.17
CA GLN A 101 10.24 -16.26 -3.84
C GLN A 101 9.62 -16.42 -2.44
N ARG A 102 10.04 -15.59 -1.48
CA ARG A 102 9.45 -15.58 -0.12
C ARG A 102 8.08 -14.91 -0.05
N LEU A 103 7.78 -14.03 -1.00
CA LEU A 103 6.50 -13.33 -1.13
C LEU A 103 5.52 -14.11 -2.01
N GLU A 104 6.02 -15.00 -2.86
CA GLU A 104 5.24 -15.75 -3.85
C GLU A 104 4.06 -16.50 -3.24
N GLN A 105 4.24 -17.18 -2.10
CA GLN A 105 3.13 -17.88 -1.44
C GLN A 105 2.02 -16.92 -0.99
N LEU A 106 2.39 -15.77 -0.42
CA LEU A 106 1.42 -14.75 -0.03
C LEU A 106 0.67 -14.19 -1.24
N TYR A 107 1.41 -13.94 -2.33
CA TYR A 107 0.85 -13.45 -3.59
C TYR A 107 -0.16 -14.45 -4.17
N LYS A 108 0.21 -15.72 -4.29
CA LYS A 108 -0.67 -16.79 -4.81
C LYS A 108 -1.91 -16.99 -3.96
N ASP A 109 -1.78 -16.92 -2.64
CA ASP A 109 -2.94 -17.02 -1.74
C ASP A 109 -3.90 -15.83 -1.93
N MET A 110 -3.37 -14.61 -2.10
CA MET A 110 -4.17 -13.42 -2.41
C MET A 110 -4.81 -13.52 -3.81
N GLU A 111 -4.10 -14.08 -4.78
CA GLU A 111 -4.58 -14.27 -6.15
C GLU A 111 -5.74 -15.26 -6.19
N HIS A 112 -5.63 -16.39 -5.50
CA HIS A 112 -6.71 -17.35 -5.37
C HIS A 112 -7.98 -16.74 -4.74
N CYS A 113 -7.82 -15.70 -3.92
CA CYS A 113 -8.93 -14.94 -3.34
C CYS A 113 -9.44 -13.79 -4.21
N GLY A 114 -8.88 -13.57 -5.42
CA GLY A 114 -9.22 -12.46 -6.32
C GLY A 114 -8.68 -11.09 -5.89
N ILE A 115 -7.81 -11.03 -4.88
CA ILE A 115 -7.32 -9.77 -4.30
C ILE A 115 -6.25 -9.14 -5.20
N ILE A 116 -5.39 -9.96 -5.82
CA ILE A 116 -4.28 -9.49 -6.67
C ILE A 116 -4.78 -8.71 -7.88
N GLU A 117 -5.85 -9.13 -8.54
CA GLU A 117 -6.40 -8.40 -9.70
C GLU A 117 -6.78 -6.96 -9.33
N SER A 118 -7.43 -6.79 -8.17
CA SER A 118 -7.79 -5.49 -7.63
C SER A 118 -6.56 -4.64 -7.31
N LEU A 119 -5.53 -5.25 -6.72
CA LEU A 119 -4.28 -4.58 -6.37
C LEU A 119 -3.43 -4.20 -7.58
N ASN A 120 -3.42 -5.01 -8.64
CA ASN A 120 -2.65 -4.77 -9.86
C ASN A 120 -3.16 -3.52 -10.58
N ASN A 121 -4.48 -3.45 -10.79
CA ASN A 121 -5.13 -2.31 -11.44
C ASN A 121 -4.89 -1.03 -10.63
N LEU A 122 -5.08 -1.10 -9.32
CA LEU A 122 -4.83 0.02 -8.41
C LEU A 122 -3.36 0.47 -8.44
N SER A 123 -2.40 -0.46 -8.38
CA SER A 123 -0.96 -0.17 -8.37
C SER A 123 -0.52 0.55 -9.65
N LYS A 124 -0.95 0.07 -10.82
CA LYS A 124 -0.64 0.68 -12.12
C LYS A 124 -1.18 2.12 -12.21
N GLU A 125 -2.44 2.34 -11.82
CA GLU A 125 -3.01 3.70 -11.82
C GLU A 125 -2.33 4.61 -10.78
N LEU A 126 -2.05 4.11 -9.57
CA LEU A 126 -1.46 4.90 -8.48
C LEU A 126 -0.08 5.46 -8.83
N VAL A 127 0.77 4.65 -9.47
CA VAL A 127 2.12 5.05 -9.90
C VAL A 127 2.07 6.24 -10.86
N LYS A 128 1.08 6.27 -11.78
CA LYS A 128 0.90 7.39 -12.73
C LYS A 128 0.78 8.72 -12.00
N TYR A 129 -0.06 8.77 -10.96
CA TYR A 129 -0.31 9.99 -10.20
C TYR A 129 0.85 10.34 -9.27
N ARG A 130 1.44 9.34 -8.59
CA ARG A 130 2.59 9.56 -7.71
C ARG A 130 3.78 10.13 -8.50
N ASN A 131 4.08 9.57 -9.67
CA ASN A 131 5.14 10.10 -10.54
C ASN A 131 4.80 11.49 -11.07
N GLY A 132 3.51 11.77 -11.33
CA GLY A 132 3.03 13.12 -11.66
C GLY A 132 3.37 14.12 -10.55
N PHE A 133 3.04 13.79 -9.31
CA PHE A 133 3.37 14.60 -8.12
C PHE A 133 4.87 14.78 -7.93
N ASP A 134 5.66 13.69 -8.00
CA ASP A 134 7.12 13.72 -7.83
C ASP A 134 7.83 14.61 -8.85
N HIS A 135 7.31 14.64 -10.09
CA HIS A 135 7.91 15.38 -11.20
C HIS A 135 7.16 16.67 -11.55
N ALA A 136 6.18 17.05 -10.72
CA ALA A 136 5.30 18.21 -10.93
C ALA A 136 4.70 18.27 -12.35
N TRP A 137 4.44 17.11 -12.96
CA TRP A 137 3.98 16.98 -14.35
C TRP A 137 4.83 17.74 -15.38
N THR A 138 6.11 18.03 -15.12
CA THR A 138 6.98 18.83 -16.02
C THR A 138 7.12 18.24 -17.43
N ASN A 139 6.94 16.93 -17.57
CA ASN A 139 6.94 16.23 -18.86
C ASN A 139 5.56 16.20 -19.56
N LYS A 140 4.53 16.84 -18.98
CA LYS A 140 3.18 16.97 -19.55
C LYS A 140 2.77 18.44 -19.60
N ALA A 141 1.83 18.77 -20.48
CA ALA A 141 1.34 20.15 -20.59
C ALA A 141 0.53 20.62 -19.37
N LYS A 142 -0.02 19.71 -18.57
CA LYS A 142 -0.82 20.01 -17.38
C LYS A 142 -0.87 18.83 -16.40
N ALA A 143 -1.19 19.16 -15.14
CA ALA A 143 -1.58 18.16 -14.15
C ALA A 143 -2.88 17.44 -14.57
N GLU A 144 -3.07 16.22 -14.07
CA GLU A 144 -4.32 15.49 -14.28
C GLU A 144 -5.47 16.23 -13.54
N PRO A 145 -6.62 16.49 -14.19
CA PRO A 145 -7.69 17.30 -13.60
C PRO A 145 -8.51 16.53 -12.54
N ASP A 146 -8.39 15.21 -12.50
CA ASP A 146 -9.21 14.28 -11.71
C ASP A 146 -8.48 13.71 -10.49
N ILE A 147 -7.44 14.41 -10.00
CA ILE A 147 -6.65 14.01 -8.81
C ILE A 147 -7.56 13.73 -7.60
N GLU A 148 -8.46 14.65 -7.24
CA GLU A 148 -9.33 14.49 -6.07
C GLU A 148 -10.27 13.29 -6.21
N LYS A 149 -10.96 13.20 -7.35
CA LYS A 149 -11.88 12.10 -7.66
C LYS A 149 -11.17 10.74 -7.66
N THR A 150 -9.98 10.68 -8.26
CA THR A 150 -9.19 9.45 -8.32
C THR A 150 -8.64 9.07 -6.95
N GLY A 151 -8.26 10.05 -6.12
CA GLY A 151 -7.85 9.79 -4.74
C GLY A 151 -8.94 9.10 -3.93
N HIS A 152 -10.19 9.59 -4.00
CA HIS A 152 -11.32 8.94 -3.33
C HIS A 152 -11.64 7.56 -3.92
N LYS A 153 -11.54 7.38 -5.24
CA LYS A 153 -11.68 6.06 -5.88
C LYS A 153 -10.65 5.06 -5.32
N PHE A 154 -9.38 5.47 -5.20
CA PHE A 154 -8.33 4.62 -4.65
C PHE A 154 -8.55 4.29 -3.17
N TYR A 155 -9.03 5.26 -2.38
CA TYR A 155 -9.39 5.04 -0.99
C TYR A 155 -10.45 3.93 -0.84
N GLU A 156 -11.56 4.01 -1.60
CA GLU A 156 -12.61 2.98 -1.53
C GLU A 156 -12.12 1.60 -1.99
N TYR A 157 -11.26 1.54 -3.01
CA TYR A 157 -10.62 0.28 -3.42
C TYR A 157 -9.73 -0.30 -2.34
N LEU A 158 -8.86 0.50 -1.71
CA LEU A 158 -8.02 0.03 -0.61
C LEU A 158 -8.86 -0.43 0.57
N ARG A 159 -9.93 0.29 0.90
CA ARG A 159 -10.88 -0.09 1.95
C ARG A 159 -11.54 -1.44 1.65
N SER A 160 -11.98 -1.65 0.41
CA SER A 160 -12.53 -2.92 -0.03
C SER A 160 -11.51 -4.05 0.08
N VAL A 161 -10.26 -3.82 -0.31
CA VAL A 161 -9.19 -4.83 -0.20
C VAL A 161 -8.91 -5.19 1.26
N VAL A 162 -8.84 -4.20 2.15
CA VAL A 162 -8.63 -4.46 3.59
C VAL A 162 -9.75 -5.30 4.18
N ASN A 163 -11.01 -5.00 3.83
CA ASN A 163 -12.15 -5.80 4.26
C ASN A 163 -12.05 -7.24 3.74
N SER A 164 -11.75 -7.43 2.44
CA SER A 164 -11.56 -8.76 1.85
C SER A 164 -10.44 -9.54 2.52
N LEU A 165 -9.29 -8.91 2.82
CA LEU A 165 -8.19 -9.55 3.53
C LEU A 165 -8.60 -10.02 4.93
N ASN A 166 -9.41 -9.22 5.63
CA ASN A 166 -9.93 -9.57 6.95
C ASN A 166 -10.91 -10.74 6.88
N GLU A 167 -11.88 -10.70 5.95
CA GLU A 167 -12.86 -11.77 5.76
C GLU A 167 -12.22 -13.11 5.36
N LYS A 168 -11.11 -13.06 4.61
CA LYS A 168 -10.34 -14.24 4.18
C LYS A 168 -9.29 -14.70 5.19
N GLY A 169 -9.20 -14.06 6.36
CA GLY A 169 -8.32 -14.48 7.45
C GLY A 169 -6.82 -14.28 7.19
N PHE A 170 -6.45 -13.22 6.45
CA PHE A 170 -5.03 -12.90 6.25
C PHE A 170 -4.37 -12.25 7.47
N PHE A 171 -5.16 -11.61 8.34
CA PHE A 171 -4.71 -10.94 9.57
C PHE A 171 -4.77 -11.85 10.79
#